data_AF-A0A5V3YFF1-F1
#
_entry.id   AF-A0A5V3YFF1-F1
#
_cell.length_a   1.000
_cell.length_b   1.000
_cell.length_c   1.000
_cell.angle_alpha   90.00
_cell.angle_beta   90.00
_cell.angle_gamma   90.00
#
_symmetry.space_group_name_H-M   'P 1'
#
loop_
_entity.id
_entity.type
_entity.pdbx_description
1 polymer ?
#
loop_
_entity_poly.entity_id
_entity_poly.type
_entity_poly.pdbx_seq_one_letter_code
_entity_poly.pdbx_strand_id
1 'polypeptide(L)'
;MINPNKSLTQKALAGVQFLRMHAQAMADDDDFFIAIMSDPHAVAATAIEQLVKENAELRAQLVAFQKAANPAVAVDPAKEDSEHTCYTPLAKGTRVFLKVHPHRHGTIKHSLRSGRNDHRYYVRFDSEFEDNRWIKASLLGVLHNDK
;
A
#
# COMPACT_ATOMS: atom_id res chain seq x y z
N MET A 1 1.15 21.35 -17.75
CA MET A 1 1.57 19.98 -17.36
C MET A 1 2.12 20.02 -15.93
N ILE A 2 1.53 19.27 -15.00
CA ILE A 2 2.03 19.17 -13.63
C ILE A 2 3.29 18.29 -13.64
N ASN A 3 4.41 18.81 -13.11
CA ASN A 3 5.71 18.10 -13.08
C ASN A 3 5.56 16.74 -12.34
N PRO A 4 5.93 15.61 -12.97
CA PRO A 4 5.79 14.28 -12.37
C PRO A 4 6.60 14.12 -11.08
N ASN A 5 7.71 14.84 -10.93
CA ASN A 5 8.62 14.75 -9.79
C ASN A 5 8.13 15.48 -8.53
N LYS A 6 6.97 16.14 -8.58
CA LYS A 6 6.38 16.82 -7.42
C LYS A 6 5.60 15.84 -6.53
N SER A 7 5.66 16.05 -5.22
CA SER A 7 4.85 15.29 -4.25
C SER A 7 3.35 15.52 -4.48
N LEU A 8 2.50 14.59 -4.04
CA LEU A 8 1.05 14.73 -4.19
C LEU A 8 0.53 16.04 -3.58
N THR A 9 1.05 16.44 -2.42
CA THR A 9 0.78 17.73 -1.77
C THR A 9 1.12 18.91 -2.69
N GLN A 10 2.32 18.91 -3.29
CA GLN A 10 2.73 19.99 -4.19
C GLN A 10 1.90 20.04 -5.47
N LYS A 11 1.47 18.87 -5.98
CA LYS A 11 0.57 18.77 -7.13
C LYS A 11 -0.82 19.31 -6.79
N ALA A 12 -1.35 18.96 -5.63
CA ALA A 12 -2.65 19.46 -5.14
C ALA A 12 -2.63 20.98 -4.93
N LEU A 13 -1.58 21.52 -4.29
CA LEU A 13 -1.43 22.97 -4.10
C LEU A 13 -1.27 23.73 -5.43
N ALA A 14 -0.56 23.16 -6.41
CA ALA A 14 -0.50 23.73 -7.75
C ALA A 14 -1.88 23.73 -8.44
N GLY A 15 -2.68 22.67 -8.23
CA GLY A 15 -4.08 22.61 -8.67
C GLY A 15 -4.95 23.68 -8.00
N VAL A 16 -4.78 23.91 -6.70
CA VAL A 16 -5.48 24.99 -5.97
C VAL A 16 -5.16 26.37 -6.55
N GLN A 17 -3.89 26.66 -6.82
CA GLN A 17 -3.47 27.92 -7.43
C GLN A 17 -4.09 28.09 -8.82
N PHE A 18 -4.09 27.03 -9.63
CA PHE A 18 -4.72 27.03 -10.94
C PHE A 18 -6.23 27.32 -10.85
N LEU A 19 -6.94 26.65 -9.93
CA LEU A 19 -8.38 26.83 -9.74
C LEU A 19 -8.72 28.24 -9.26
N ARG A 20 -7.93 28.83 -8.35
CA ARG A 20 -8.12 30.22 -7.89
C ARG A 20 -7.93 31.22 -9.02
N MET A 21 -6.89 31.03 -9.83
CA MET A 21 -6.61 31.89 -10.99
C MET A 21 -7.73 31.80 -12.04
N HIS A 22 -8.24 30.60 -12.29
CA HIS A 22 -9.38 30.40 -13.20
C HIS A 22 -10.68 30.99 -12.63
N ALA A 23 -10.94 30.84 -11.34
CA ALA A 23 -12.10 31.45 -10.70
C ALA A 23 -12.07 32.98 -10.83
N GLN A 24 -10.91 33.61 -10.59
CA GLN A 24 -10.74 35.06 -10.78
C GLN A 24 -10.97 35.48 -12.23
N ALA A 25 -10.34 34.79 -13.18
CA ALA A 25 -10.51 35.10 -14.60
C ALA A 25 -11.97 34.93 -15.07
N MET A 26 -12.70 33.94 -14.53
CA MET A 26 -14.13 33.75 -14.82
C MET A 26 -14.99 34.83 -14.19
N ALA A 27 -14.67 35.28 -12.97
CA ALA A 27 -15.44 36.31 -12.28
C ALA A 27 -15.38 37.68 -12.99
N ASP A 28 -14.27 37.94 -13.70
CA ASP A 28 -14.06 39.16 -14.48
C ASP A 28 -14.61 39.06 -15.92
N ASP A 29 -15.25 37.94 -16.29
CA ASP A 29 -15.80 37.72 -17.64
C ASP A 29 -17.19 38.37 -17.80
N ASP A 30 -17.45 38.96 -18.97
CA ASP A 30 -18.72 39.63 -19.30
C ASP A 30 -19.88 38.63 -19.53
N ASP A 31 -19.59 37.36 -19.85
CA ASP A 31 -20.61 36.33 -19.99
C ASP A 31 -21.06 35.83 -18.61
N PHE A 32 -22.31 36.13 -18.25
CA PHE A 32 -22.94 35.70 -17.00
C PHE A 32 -22.81 34.19 -16.73
N PHE A 33 -22.88 33.34 -17.76
CA PHE A 33 -22.73 31.89 -17.61
C PHE A 33 -21.30 31.47 -17.30
N ILE A 34 -20.31 32.28 -17.67
CA ILE A 34 -18.90 32.07 -17.30
C ILE A 34 -18.65 32.63 -15.90
N ALA A 35 -19.17 33.82 -15.60
CA ALA A 35 -19.06 34.44 -14.28
C ALA A 35 -19.62 33.57 -13.15
N ILE A 36 -20.78 32.92 -13.35
CA ILE A 36 -21.38 32.03 -12.33
C ILE A 36 -20.54 30.77 -12.06
N MET A 37 -19.65 30.39 -12.97
CA MET A 37 -18.76 29.23 -12.80
C MET A 37 -17.53 29.56 -11.94
N SER A 38 -17.25 30.82 -11.64
CA SER A 38 -16.15 31.23 -10.77
C SER A 38 -16.29 30.64 -9.36
N ASP A 39 -17.49 30.68 -8.78
CA ASP A 39 -17.79 30.23 -7.42
C ASP A 39 -17.48 28.73 -7.21
N PRO A 40 -17.95 27.79 -8.07
CA PRO A 40 -17.56 26.39 -7.98
C PRO A 40 -16.04 26.16 -7.97
N HIS A 41 -15.28 26.92 -8.77
CA HIS A 41 -13.82 26.79 -8.83
C HIS A 41 -13.16 27.30 -7.54
N ALA A 42 -13.64 28.41 -6.98
CA ALA A 42 -13.17 28.94 -5.70
C ALA A 42 -13.49 27.99 -4.53
N VAL A 43 -14.68 27.39 -4.52
CA VAL A 43 -15.09 26.39 -3.52
C VAL A 43 -14.23 25.13 -3.64
N ALA A 44 -14.01 24.61 -4.85
CA ALA A 44 -13.16 23.45 -5.07
C ALA A 44 -11.71 23.70 -4.62
N ALA A 45 -11.15 24.87 -4.91
CA ALA A 45 -9.83 25.26 -4.46
C ALA A 45 -9.72 25.27 -2.93
N THR A 46 -10.72 25.82 -2.24
CA THR A 46 -10.77 25.87 -0.76
C THR A 46 -10.87 24.47 -0.15
N ALA A 47 -11.74 23.60 -0.70
CA ALA A 47 -11.89 22.23 -0.22
C ALA A 47 -10.61 21.40 -0.36
N ILE A 48 -9.90 21.53 -1.49
CA ILE A 48 -8.63 20.82 -1.71
C ILE A 48 -7.56 21.29 -0.72
N GLU A 49 -7.48 22.60 -0.45
CA GLU A 49 -6.52 23.16 0.51
C GLU A 49 -6.79 22.64 1.94
N GLN A 50 -8.06 22.58 2.35
CA GLN A 50 -8.46 22.00 3.63
C GLN A 50 -8.09 20.51 3.71
N LEU A 51 -8.41 19.71 2.69
CA LEU A 51 -8.06 18.29 2.64
C LEU A 51 -6.54 18.07 2.72
N VAL A 52 -5.74 18.91 2.06
CA VAL A 52 -4.28 18.84 2.13
C VAL A 52 -3.79 19.08 3.56
N LYS A 53 -4.36 20.06 4.26
CA LYS A 53 -4.02 20.38 5.65
C LYS A 53 -4.39 19.24 6.59
N GLU A 54 -5.62 18.75 6.53
CA GLU A 54 -6.12 17.66 7.38
C GLU A 54 -5.32 16.37 7.15
N ASN A 55 -4.94 16.07 5.91
CA ASN A 55 -4.12 14.90 5.62
C ASN A 55 -2.72 14.99 6.25
N ALA A 56 -2.11 16.18 6.27
CA ALA A 56 -0.83 16.40 6.93
C ALA A 56 -0.93 16.22 8.45
N GLU A 57 -2.01 16.72 9.06
CA GLU A 57 -2.27 16.57 10.49
C GLU A 57 -2.51 15.11 10.87
N LEU A 58 -3.34 14.38 10.11
CA LEU A 58 -3.59 12.95 10.33
C LEU A 58 -2.31 12.12 10.19
N ARG A 59 -1.45 12.43 9.22
CA ARG A 59 -0.14 11.77 9.08
C ARG A 59 0.74 12.02 10.30
N ALA A 60 0.79 13.24 10.81
CA ALA A 60 1.56 13.57 12.01
C ALA A 60 1.05 12.81 13.24
N GLN A 61 -0.28 12.71 13.40
CA GLN A 61 -0.90 11.93 14.48
C GLN A 61 -0.59 10.43 14.37
N LEU A 62 -0.65 9.86 13.16
CA LEU A 62 -0.30 8.46 12.92
C LEU A 62 1.17 8.18 13.25
N VAL A 63 2.09 9.05 12.84
CA VAL A 63 3.51 8.92 13.17
C VAL A 63 3.73 9.02 14.68
N ALA A 64 3.04 9.93 15.37
CA ALA A 64 3.11 10.05 16.82
C ALA A 64 2.57 8.81 17.53
N PHE A 65 1.44 8.27 17.06
CA PHE A 65 0.85 7.03 17.59
C PHE A 65 1.76 5.82 17.37
N GLN A 66 2.36 5.69 16.18
CA GLN A 66 3.32 4.63 15.88
C GLN A 66 4.55 4.70 16.79
N LYS A 67 5.11 5.90 16.99
CA LYS A 67 6.24 6.10 17.92
C LYS A 67 5.88 5.74 19.36
N ALA A 68 4.66 6.06 19.81
CA ALA A 68 4.19 5.74 21.14
C ALA A 68 3.90 4.23 21.31
N ALA A 69 3.39 3.56 20.28
CA ALA A 69 3.02 2.15 20.32
C ALA A 69 4.21 1.19 20.16
N ASN A 70 5.25 1.57 19.41
CA ASN A 70 6.43 0.74 19.24
C ASN A 70 7.68 1.58 18.87
N PRO A 71 8.52 1.97 19.85
CA PRO A 71 9.65 2.89 19.61
C PRO A 71 10.74 2.32 18.68
N ALA A 72 10.68 1.03 18.31
CA ALA A 72 11.62 0.36 17.43
C ALA A 72 11.21 0.34 15.93
N VAL A 73 9.98 0.75 15.56
CA VAL A 73 9.47 0.59 14.19
C VAL A 73 8.75 1.87 13.74
N ALA A 74 9.51 2.90 13.39
CA ALA A 74 9.00 4.08 12.70
C ALA A 74 8.98 3.82 11.20
N VAL A 75 7.86 3.36 10.66
CA VAL A 75 7.65 3.20 9.22
C VAL A 75 6.83 4.38 8.71
N ASP A 76 7.44 5.20 7.86
CA ASP A 76 6.77 6.30 7.17
C ASP A 76 5.73 5.75 6.18
N PRO A 77 4.42 5.99 6.39
CA PRO A 77 3.37 5.50 5.51
C PRO A 77 3.34 6.20 4.13
N ALA A 78 4.09 7.29 3.93
CA ALA A 78 4.18 8.00 2.65
C ALA A 78 5.41 7.60 1.82
N LYS A 79 6.27 6.73 2.34
CA LYS A 79 7.43 6.23 1.62
C LYS A 79 6.94 5.26 0.55
N GLU A 80 7.40 5.46 -0.68
CA GLU A 80 7.17 4.51 -1.76
C GLU A 80 7.63 3.12 -1.29
N ASP A 81 6.71 2.15 -1.31
CA ASP A 81 6.87 0.79 -0.78
C ASP A 81 8.13 0.11 -1.36
N SER A 82 9.27 0.30 -0.71
CA SER A 82 10.51 -0.42 -1.04
C SER A 82 10.78 -1.58 -0.10
N GLU A 83 9.89 -1.84 0.86
CA GLU A 83 9.96 -3.00 1.75
C GLU A 83 8.61 -3.69 1.83
N HIS A 84 8.00 -3.96 0.67
CA HIS A 84 7.32 -5.24 0.56
C HIS A 84 8.36 -6.29 0.91
N THR A 85 8.19 -6.96 2.04
CA THR A 85 8.89 -8.19 2.38
C THR A 85 8.73 -9.10 1.17
N CYS A 86 9.75 -9.07 0.31
CA CYS A 86 9.77 -9.82 -0.92
C CYS A 86 9.70 -11.27 -0.46
N TYR A 87 8.54 -11.90 -0.60
CA TYR A 87 8.35 -13.28 -0.19
C TYR A 87 9.34 -14.10 -1.02
N THR A 88 10.47 -14.48 -0.42
CA THR A 88 11.48 -15.27 -1.09
C THR A 88 10.81 -16.57 -1.50
N PRO A 89 10.67 -16.83 -2.81
CA PRO A 89 9.96 -18.02 -3.26
C PRO A 89 10.67 -19.26 -2.71
N LEU A 90 9.93 -20.09 -1.98
CA LEU A 90 10.45 -21.36 -1.49
C LEU A 90 10.76 -22.27 -2.67
N ALA A 91 11.94 -22.88 -2.65
CA ALA A 91 12.38 -23.79 -3.70
C ALA A 91 11.65 -25.13 -3.60
N LYS A 92 11.56 -25.83 -4.75
CA LYS A 92 11.15 -27.23 -4.77
C LYS A 92 12.15 -28.05 -3.96
N GLY A 93 11.65 -28.92 -3.08
CA GLY A 93 12.48 -29.71 -2.17
C GLY A 93 12.71 -29.05 -0.79
N THR A 94 12.31 -27.79 -0.59
CA THR A 94 12.39 -27.15 0.73
C THR A 94 11.50 -27.88 1.73
N ARG A 95 12.07 -28.16 2.91
CA ARG A 95 11.37 -28.71 4.07
C ARG A 95 10.57 -27.61 4.75
N VAL A 96 9.29 -27.87 4.96
CA VAL A 96 8.35 -26.89 5.49
C VAL A 96 7.51 -27.49 6.61
N PHE A 97 6.97 -26.63 7.44
CA PHE A 97 5.97 -26.97 8.44
C PHE A 97 4.76 -26.05 8.33
N LEU A 98 3.61 -26.51 8.82
CA LEU A 98 2.43 -25.67 8.94
C LEU A 98 2.53 -24.77 10.16
N LYS A 99 2.42 -23.44 9.97
CA LYS A 99 2.46 -22.50 11.11
C LYS A 99 1.39 -22.77 12.16
N VAL A 100 0.19 -23.18 11.72
CA VAL A 100 -0.93 -23.52 12.61
C VAL A 100 -0.67 -24.83 13.37
N HIS A 101 0.11 -25.74 12.80
CA HIS A 101 0.40 -27.05 13.38
C HIS A 101 1.87 -27.39 13.17
N PRO A 102 2.78 -26.86 14.02
CA PRO A 102 4.23 -26.93 13.77
C PRO A 102 4.82 -28.34 13.69
N HIS A 103 4.12 -29.33 14.27
CA HIS A 103 4.49 -30.75 14.21
C HIS A 103 4.22 -31.40 12.84
N ARG A 104 3.50 -30.71 11.95
CA ARG A 104 3.16 -31.22 10.62
C ARG A 104 4.21 -30.77 9.63
N HIS A 105 5.07 -31.71 9.24
CA HIS A 105 6.19 -31.47 8.37
C HIS A 105 5.95 -32.04 6.98
N GLY A 106 6.52 -31.38 5.98
CA GLY A 106 6.43 -31.82 4.60
C GLY A 106 7.49 -31.20 3.71
N THR A 107 7.40 -31.56 2.43
CA THR A 107 8.34 -31.12 1.41
C THR A 107 7.58 -30.52 0.23
N ILE A 108 8.03 -29.36 -0.24
CA ILE A 108 7.44 -28.71 -1.42
C ILE A 108 7.77 -29.50 -2.68
N LYS A 109 6.74 -29.89 -3.45
CA LYS A 109 6.92 -30.56 -4.75
C LYS A 109 6.64 -29.63 -5.94
N HIS A 110 5.66 -28.75 -5.80
CA HIS A 110 5.28 -27.80 -6.86
C HIS A 110 4.95 -26.43 -6.25
N SER A 111 5.16 -25.38 -7.03
CA SER A 111 4.75 -24.02 -6.71
C SER A 111 3.79 -23.53 -7.79
N LEU A 112 2.79 -22.77 -7.35
CA LEU A 112 1.82 -22.12 -8.22
C LEU A 112 1.71 -20.67 -7.79
N ARG A 113 1.87 -19.76 -8.74
CA ARG A 113 1.71 -18.32 -8.54
C ARG A 113 0.49 -17.85 -9.34
N SER A 114 -0.57 -17.48 -8.64
CA SER A 114 -1.77 -16.88 -9.22
C SER A 114 -1.77 -15.39 -8.88
N GLY A 115 -1.19 -14.56 -9.75
CA GLY A 115 -1.13 -13.11 -9.57
C GLY A 115 -0.07 -12.60 -8.59
N ARG A 116 -0.25 -11.35 -8.12
CA ARG A 116 0.77 -10.65 -7.30
C ARG A 116 0.90 -11.25 -5.89
N ASN A 117 -0.21 -11.70 -5.27
CA ASN A 117 -0.25 -12.08 -3.85
C ASN A 117 -0.71 -13.52 -3.54
N ASP A 118 -1.21 -14.32 -4.49
CA ASP A 118 -1.64 -15.71 -4.23
C ASP A 118 -0.53 -16.69 -4.66
N HIS A 119 0.39 -16.96 -3.73
CA HIS A 119 1.42 -18.00 -3.88
C HIS A 119 0.99 -19.25 -3.10
N ARG A 120 0.91 -20.39 -3.79
CA ARG A 120 0.58 -21.68 -3.20
C ARG A 120 1.66 -22.71 -3.50
N TYR A 121 1.88 -23.60 -2.56
CA TYR A 121 2.81 -24.71 -2.68
C TYR A 121 2.07 -26.02 -2.50
N TYR A 122 2.33 -26.98 -3.39
CA TYR A 122 1.90 -28.35 -3.20
C TYR A 122 2.89 -29.03 -2.27
N VAL A 123 2.44 -29.29 -1.05
CA VAL A 123 3.25 -29.87 0.03
C VAL A 123 2.91 -31.35 0.12
N ARG A 124 3.96 -32.18 0.04
CA ARG A 124 3.87 -33.59 0.41
C ARG A 124 4.21 -33.74 1.87
N PHE A 125 3.24 -34.15 2.69
CA PHE A 125 3.47 -34.36 4.12
C PHE A 125 4.22 -35.67 4.38
N ASP A 126 4.94 -35.72 5.50
CA ASP A 126 5.66 -36.94 5.91
C ASP A 126 4.76 -37.94 6.62
N SER A 127 3.67 -37.45 7.23
CA SER A 127 2.69 -38.30 7.88
C SER A 127 1.82 -39.00 6.85
N GLU A 128 1.67 -40.32 6.98
CA GLU A 128 0.79 -41.13 6.13
C GLU A 128 -0.70 -40.80 6.33
N PHE A 129 -1.04 -40.16 7.45
CA PHE A 129 -2.41 -39.75 7.78
C PHE A 129 -2.76 -38.36 7.24
N GLU A 130 -1.83 -37.69 6.57
CA GLU A 130 -2.04 -36.35 6.02
C GLU A 130 -2.05 -36.33 4.51
N ASP A 131 -3.18 -35.88 3.95
CA ASP A 131 -3.30 -35.71 2.52
C ASP A 131 -2.39 -34.59 1.99
N ASN A 132 -1.69 -34.91 0.91
CA ASN A 132 -0.90 -33.96 0.14
C ASN A 132 -1.83 -32.93 -0.51
N ARG A 133 -1.54 -31.63 -0.34
CA ARG A 133 -2.44 -30.57 -0.79
C ARG A 133 -1.72 -29.26 -1.10
N TRP A 134 -2.45 -28.37 -1.77
CA TRP A 134 -2.02 -27.01 -2.03
C TRP A 134 -2.22 -26.13 -0.80
N ILE A 135 -1.17 -25.43 -0.40
CA ILE A 135 -1.15 -24.62 0.83
C ILE A 135 -0.65 -23.23 0.50
N LYS A 136 -1.30 -22.20 1.06
CA LYS A 136 -0.86 -20.81 0.90
C LYS A 136 0.52 -20.61 1.53
N ALA A 137 1.38 -19.90 0.81
CA ALA A 137 2.70 -19.46 1.23
C ALA A 137 2.73 -18.88 2.65
N SER A 138 1.73 -18.06 3.00
CA SER A 138 1.64 -17.39 4.30
C SER A 138 1.47 -18.36 5.49
N LEU A 139 0.93 -19.55 5.25
CA LEU A 139 0.67 -20.59 6.25
C LEU A 139 1.84 -21.57 6.43
N LEU A 140 2.89 -21.44 5.62
CA LEU A 140 4.07 -22.29 5.68
C LEU A 140 5.23 -21.59 6.38
N GLY A 141 5.91 -22.31 7.25
CA GLY A 141 7.23 -21.97 7.76
C GLY A 141 8.29 -22.87 7.12
N VAL A 142 9.52 -22.38 7.02
CA VAL A 142 10.66 -23.15 6.51
C VAL A 142 11.39 -23.78 7.68
N LEU A 143 11.68 -25.07 7.58
CA LEU A 143 12.64 -25.72 8.47
C LEU A 143 14.03 -25.44 7.90
N HIS A 144 14.82 -24.60 8.57
CA HIS A 144 16.25 -24.56 8.31
C HIS A 144 16.83 -25.86 8.84
N ASN A 145 17.37 -26.67 7.93
CA ASN A 145 18.34 -27.67 8.34
C ASN A 145 19.63 -26.90 8.58
N ASP A 146 19.88 -26.49 9.83
CA ASP A 146 21.21 -26.12 10.26
C ASP A 146 22.11 -27.34 9.99
N LYS A 147 23.09 -27.13 9.12
CA LYS A 147 24.12 -28.11 8.79
C LYS A 147 25.44 -27.59 9.30
#